data_AF-A0A4Q2X783-F1
#
_entry.id   AF-A0A4Q2X783-F1
#
_cell.length_a   1.000
_cell.length_b   1.000
_cell.length_c   1.000
_cell.angle_alpha   90.00
_cell.angle_beta   90.00
_cell.angle_gamma   90.00
#
_symmetry.space_group_name_H-M   'P 1'
#
loop_
_entity.id
_entity.type
_entity.pdbx_description
1 polymer ?
#
loop_
_entity_poly.entity_id
_entity_poly.type
_entity_poly.pdbx_seq_one_letter_code
_entity_poly.pdbx_strand_id
1 'polypeptide(L)'
;MSKRVWHHPEIPAGETTVAWRSAGQLEDTAEFRQWMDREFPQGAAELSDSESDETSRRSFLKLMGASTALAGFGMAACRRPESYIVPYTKAPEWVIPGKATYYASAMPRSGGAVPLVVTTFEGRPTRLSPNNLHPDVDGTDAFTQASVLDLYSPSRSRKVLKSGKASRRAELEAAIAALAADSSAKVGFLFGTDDSPTRNRLAKDLAAKFSAAKFYQYEALVGDSS
;
A
#
# COMPACT_ATOMS: atom_id res chain seq x y z
N MET A 1 42.91 -11.90 -10.37
CA MET A 1 42.75 -11.19 -9.08
C MET A 1 44.06 -11.30 -8.32
N SER A 2 44.79 -10.20 -8.18
CA SER A 2 46.11 -10.15 -7.51
C SER A 2 45.93 -10.36 -6.01
N LYS A 3 46.65 -11.35 -5.44
CA LYS A 3 46.62 -11.67 -4.01
C LYS A 3 47.29 -10.50 -3.27
N ARG A 4 46.52 -9.75 -2.49
CA ARG A 4 47.05 -8.62 -1.71
C ARG A 4 47.92 -9.19 -0.59
N VAL A 5 49.24 -9.12 -0.76
CA VAL A 5 50.20 -9.52 0.28
C VAL A 5 50.18 -8.45 1.35
N TRP A 6 49.76 -8.81 2.56
CA TRP A 6 49.73 -7.91 3.70
C TRP A 6 51.12 -7.85 4.31
N HIS A 7 51.80 -6.71 4.16
CA HIS A 7 53.06 -6.44 4.85
C HIS A 7 52.73 -5.94 6.25
N HIS A 8 52.94 -6.78 7.25
CA HIS A 8 52.83 -6.36 8.65
C HIS A 8 53.97 -5.36 8.96
N PRO A 9 53.69 -4.27 9.69
CA PRO A 9 54.74 -3.32 10.08
C PRO A 9 55.79 -4.03 10.94
N GLU A 10 57.07 -3.75 10.66
CA GLU A 10 58.17 -4.26 11.47
C GLU A 10 58.16 -3.59 12.85
N ILE A 11 58.27 -4.41 13.89
CA ILE A 11 58.26 -3.95 15.28
C ILE A 11 59.63 -3.27 15.54
N PRO A 12 59.68 -2.02 16.02
CA PRO A 12 60.92 -1.31 16.30
C PRO A 12 61.81 -2.08 17.29
N ALA A 13 63.11 -2.19 17.01
CA ALA A 13 64.09 -2.98 17.76
C ALA A 13 64.32 -2.55 19.24
N GLY A 14 63.55 -1.58 19.75
CA GLY A 14 63.60 -1.10 21.13
C GLY A 14 62.28 -1.22 21.91
N GLU A 15 61.22 -1.81 21.32
CA GLU A 15 59.96 -2.04 22.02
C GLU A 15 60.00 -3.34 22.83
N THR A 16 60.00 -3.22 24.16
CA THR A 16 59.87 -4.34 25.10
C THR A 16 58.42 -4.62 25.50
N THR A 17 57.46 -3.92 24.89
CA THR A 17 56.04 -4.03 25.17
C THR A 17 55.46 -5.28 24.52
N VAL A 18 55.31 -6.35 25.32
CA VAL A 18 54.64 -7.57 24.86
C VAL A 18 53.13 -7.35 24.85
N ALA A 19 52.52 -7.38 23.67
CA ALA A 19 51.06 -7.33 23.52
C ALA A 19 50.47 -8.74 23.75
N TRP A 20 49.89 -8.95 24.93
CA TRP A 20 49.22 -10.20 25.29
C TRP A 20 47.88 -10.33 24.54
N ARG A 21 47.66 -11.46 23.86
CA ARG A 21 46.42 -11.74 23.11
C ARG A 21 45.32 -12.36 23.97
N SER A 22 45.66 -12.88 25.14
CA SER A 22 44.71 -13.44 26.10
C SER A 22 45.28 -13.37 27.52
N ALA A 23 44.41 -13.51 28.53
CA ALA A 23 44.82 -13.58 29.93
C ALA A 23 45.76 -14.77 30.20
N GLY A 24 45.51 -15.92 29.57
CA GLY A 24 46.40 -17.09 29.68
C GLY A 24 47.81 -16.85 29.12
N GLN A 25 47.94 -16.00 28.10
CA GLN A 25 49.26 -15.62 27.57
C GLN A 25 50.01 -14.71 28.54
N LEU A 26 49.30 -13.83 29.27
CA LEU A 26 49.87 -12.97 30.31
C LEU A 26 50.34 -13.77 31.54
N GLU A 27 49.58 -14.78 31.94
CA GLU A 27 49.87 -15.60 33.13
C GLU A 27 50.93 -16.69 32.89
N ASP A 28 51.16 -17.05 31.62
CA ASP A 28 52.24 -17.94 31.15
C ASP A 28 52.34 -19.28 31.92
N THR A 29 51.17 -19.86 32.20
CA THR A 29 51.03 -21.13 32.93
C THR A 29 51.43 -22.33 32.07
N ALA A 30 51.86 -23.41 32.72
CA ALA A 30 52.35 -24.61 32.02
C ALA A 30 51.25 -25.29 31.18
N GLU A 31 50.01 -25.25 31.65
CA GLU A 31 48.83 -25.80 30.97
C GLU A 31 48.50 -25.00 29.71
N PHE A 32 48.67 -23.68 29.75
CA PHE A 32 48.43 -22.81 28.61
C PHE A 32 49.47 -23.03 27.50
N ARG A 33 50.75 -23.19 27.86
CA ARG A 33 51.81 -23.54 26.90
C ARG A 33 51.55 -24.88 26.23
N GLN A 34 51.20 -25.91 27.00
CA GLN A 34 50.83 -27.23 26.45
C GLN A 34 49.59 -27.16 25.56
N TRP A 35 48.64 -26.28 25.86
CA TRP A 35 47.48 -26.05 25.02
C TRP A 35 47.84 -25.38 23.69
N MET A 36 48.77 -24.42 23.68
CA MET A 36 49.27 -23.78 22.45
C MET A 36 50.12 -24.70 21.58
N ASP A 37 50.98 -25.51 22.20
CA ASP A 37 51.87 -26.45 21.48
C ASP A 37 51.12 -27.63 20.87
N ARG A 38 49.85 -27.83 21.26
CA ARG A 38 49.01 -28.90 20.73
C ARG A 38 48.31 -28.45 19.45
N GLU A 39 48.73 -29.05 18.33
CA GLU A 39 48.22 -28.75 16.99
C GLU A 39 46.69 -28.95 16.84
N PHE A 40 46.07 -29.80 17.67
CA PHE A 40 44.62 -29.99 17.72
C PHE A 40 44.07 -29.96 19.16
N PRO A 41 43.07 -29.12 19.49
CA PRO A 41 42.44 -29.11 20.81
C PRO A 41 41.87 -30.49 21.18
N GLN A 42 41.91 -30.86 22.46
CA GLN A 42 41.19 -32.04 22.95
C GLN A 42 39.69 -31.89 22.62
N GLY A 43 39.10 -32.89 21.96
CA GLY A 43 37.75 -32.82 21.39
C GLY A 43 37.69 -32.59 19.88
N ALA A 44 38.77 -32.15 19.22
CA ALA A 44 38.79 -31.95 17.76
C ALA A 44 38.94 -33.27 16.98
N ALA A 45 39.50 -34.31 17.60
CA ALA A 45 39.69 -35.65 17.03
C ALA A 45 38.66 -36.70 17.52
N GLU A 46 37.82 -36.37 18.52
CA GLU A 46 36.88 -37.30 19.20
C GLU A 46 35.66 -37.71 18.35
N LEU A 47 35.71 -37.52 17.03
CA LEU A 47 34.70 -38.04 16.10
C LEU A 47 35.10 -39.42 15.52
N SER A 48 36.20 -40.02 16.01
CA SER A 48 36.72 -41.29 15.49
C SER A 48 36.61 -42.48 16.44
N ASP A 49 35.92 -42.36 17.58
CA ASP A 49 35.69 -43.51 18.47
C ASP A 49 34.36 -44.22 18.15
N SER A 50 34.50 -45.53 17.99
CA SER A 50 33.70 -46.48 17.22
C SER A 50 32.35 -46.88 17.82
N GLU A 51 31.67 -46.00 18.54
CA GLU A 51 30.30 -46.23 19.09
C GLU A 51 29.29 -45.17 18.62
N SER A 52 29.69 -44.26 17.72
CA SER A 52 28.85 -43.18 17.17
C SER A 52 28.70 -43.26 15.63
N ASP A 53 28.74 -44.47 15.06
CA ASP A 53 28.66 -44.71 13.61
C ASP A 53 27.29 -44.28 12.99
N GLU A 54 26.30 -43.90 13.81
CA GLU A 54 25.06 -43.28 13.33
C GLU A 54 25.22 -41.80 12.90
N THR A 55 26.30 -41.13 13.32
CA THR A 55 26.63 -39.74 12.90
C THR A 55 27.81 -39.69 11.92
N SER A 56 27.97 -40.74 11.13
CA SER A 56 28.94 -40.85 10.04
C SER A 56 28.85 -39.69 9.03
N ARG A 57 29.97 -39.38 8.34
CA ARG A 57 30.07 -38.42 7.21
C ARG A 57 28.91 -38.54 6.22
N ARG A 58 28.32 -39.73 6.09
CA ARG A 58 27.11 -40.00 5.30
C ARG A 58 25.87 -39.30 5.83
N SER A 59 25.64 -39.29 7.14
CA SER A 59 24.55 -38.56 7.80
C SER A 59 24.74 -37.05 7.65
N PHE A 60 25.97 -36.56 7.76
CA PHE A 60 26.29 -35.16 7.45
C PHE A 60 26.01 -34.79 5.99
N LEU A 61 26.44 -35.61 5.02
CA LEU A 61 26.16 -35.39 3.60
C LEU A 61 24.67 -35.49 3.27
N LYS A 62 23.91 -36.37 3.93
CA LYS A 62 22.45 -36.44 3.82
C LYS A 62 21.80 -35.16 4.34
N LEU A 63 22.25 -34.64 5.47
CA LEU A 63 21.67 -33.45 6.10
C LEU A 63 22.02 -32.16 5.34
N MET A 64 23.26 -32.06 4.85
CA MET A 64 23.72 -30.98 3.95
C MET A 64 23.03 -31.05 2.60
N GLY A 65 22.88 -32.26 2.02
CA GLY A 65 22.13 -32.47 0.78
C GLY A 65 20.66 -32.11 0.92
N ALA A 66 20.03 -32.52 2.02
CA ALA A 66 18.65 -32.15 2.35
C ALA A 66 18.51 -30.63 2.52
N SER A 67 19.44 -29.98 3.24
CA SER A 67 19.44 -28.53 3.43
C SER A 67 19.63 -27.76 2.12
N THR A 68 20.51 -28.25 1.24
CA THR A 68 20.77 -27.64 -0.07
C THR A 68 19.58 -27.84 -1.01
N ALA A 69 18.94 -29.01 -1.00
CA ALA A 69 17.72 -29.25 -1.75
C ALA A 69 16.58 -28.33 -1.27
N LEU A 70 16.38 -28.21 0.05
CA LEU A 70 15.34 -27.36 0.63
C LEU A 70 15.59 -25.87 0.36
N ALA A 71 16.86 -25.42 0.40
CA ALA A 71 17.26 -24.09 -0.03
C ALA A 71 17.06 -23.88 -1.55
N GLY A 72 17.36 -24.90 -2.37
CA GLY A 72 17.17 -24.87 -3.83
C GLY A 72 15.70 -24.81 -4.25
N PHE A 73 14.81 -25.54 -3.57
CA PHE A 73 13.36 -25.43 -3.76
C PHE A 73 12.81 -24.09 -3.24
N GLY A 74 13.42 -23.49 -2.22
CA GLY A 74 13.12 -22.13 -1.75
C GLY A 74 13.57 -21.00 -2.71
N MET A 75 14.50 -21.28 -3.62
CA MET A 75 14.99 -20.30 -4.62
C MET A 75 14.01 -20.07 -5.78
N ALA A 76 12.88 -20.77 -5.83
CA ALA A 76 11.75 -20.40 -6.68
C ALA A 76 11.19 -18.99 -6.34
N ALA A 77 11.52 -18.44 -5.16
CA ALA A 77 11.19 -17.08 -4.76
C ALA A 77 11.93 -15.97 -5.54
N CYS A 78 12.97 -16.30 -6.33
CA CYS A 78 13.72 -15.32 -7.13
C CYS A 78 13.15 -15.12 -8.55
N ARG A 79 12.05 -15.80 -8.92
CA ARG A 79 11.43 -15.57 -10.23
C ARG A 79 10.54 -14.32 -10.17
N ARG A 80 11.08 -13.19 -10.65
CA ARG A 80 10.29 -11.98 -10.83
C ARG A 80 9.11 -12.30 -11.77
N PRO A 81 7.85 -12.06 -11.35
CA PRO A 81 6.71 -12.30 -12.23
C PRO A 81 6.83 -11.40 -13.47
N GLU A 82 6.46 -11.95 -14.62
CA GLU A 82 6.41 -11.20 -15.87
C GLU A 82 5.36 -10.09 -15.71
N SER A 83 5.79 -8.84 -15.88
CA SER A 83 4.91 -7.67 -15.83
C SER A 83 4.65 -7.16 -17.24
N TYR A 84 3.39 -7.11 -17.63
CA TYR A 84 2.99 -6.58 -18.93
C TYR A 84 2.82 -5.06 -18.86
N ILE A 85 3.36 -4.36 -19.86
CA ILE A 85 3.13 -2.93 -20.07
C ILE A 85 2.09 -2.81 -21.18
N VAL A 86 0.91 -2.27 -20.86
CA VAL A 86 -0.20 -2.15 -21.82
C VAL A 86 -0.33 -0.68 -22.26
N PRO A 87 0.04 -0.33 -23.50
CA PRO A 87 -0.10 1.04 -24.00
C PRO A 87 -1.55 1.35 -24.37
N TYR A 88 -1.86 2.65 -24.51
CA TYR A 88 -3.14 3.10 -25.04
C TYR A 88 -3.32 2.64 -26.49
N THR A 89 -4.50 2.10 -26.82
CA THR A 89 -4.90 1.84 -28.21
C THR A 89 -5.19 3.14 -28.96
N LYS A 90 -5.78 4.12 -28.26
CA LYS A 90 -5.98 5.50 -28.73
C LYS A 90 -5.59 6.45 -27.60
N ALA A 91 -4.41 7.04 -27.72
CA ALA A 91 -3.89 7.95 -26.71
C ALA A 91 -4.70 9.27 -26.68
N PRO A 92 -5.12 9.75 -25.50
CA PRO A 92 -5.64 11.10 -25.37
C PRO A 92 -4.50 12.11 -25.56
N GLU A 93 -4.77 13.22 -26.24
CA GLU A 93 -3.76 14.24 -26.56
C GLU A 93 -3.11 14.86 -25.30
N TRP A 94 -3.91 15.09 -24.26
CA TRP A 94 -3.48 15.80 -23.05
C TRP A 94 -2.96 14.90 -21.93
N VAL A 95 -2.74 13.62 -22.20
CA VAL A 95 -2.26 12.65 -21.20
C VAL A 95 -0.90 12.10 -21.63
N ILE A 96 0.12 12.45 -20.86
CA ILE A 96 1.47 11.90 -21.03
C ILE A 96 1.69 10.86 -19.91
N PRO A 97 1.85 9.56 -20.25
CA PRO A 97 2.13 8.52 -19.26
C PRO A 97 3.30 8.90 -18.33
N GLY A 98 3.09 8.73 -17.03
CA GLY A 98 4.08 9.09 -16.00
C GLY A 98 4.13 10.57 -15.60
N LYS A 99 3.44 11.48 -16.30
CA LYS A 99 3.28 12.88 -15.86
C LYS A 99 1.93 13.08 -15.19
N ALA A 100 1.93 13.86 -14.11
CA ALA A 100 0.71 14.26 -13.43
C ALA A 100 -0.04 15.32 -14.25
N THR A 101 -1.37 15.16 -14.33
CA THR A 101 -2.28 16.18 -14.86
C THR A 101 -3.13 16.70 -13.70
N TYR A 102 -3.27 18.02 -13.62
CA TYR A 102 -4.01 18.69 -12.56
C TYR A 102 -5.38 19.17 -13.07
N TYR A 103 -6.44 18.84 -12.34
CA TYR A 103 -7.80 19.29 -12.66
C TYR A 103 -8.36 20.14 -11.53
N ALA A 104 -8.99 21.27 -11.87
CA ALA A 104 -9.77 22.04 -10.92
C ALA A 104 -11.12 21.35 -10.70
N SER A 105 -11.46 21.08 -9.45
CA SER A 105 -12.70 20.44 -9.02
C SER A 105 -13.15 21.00 -7.67
N ALA A 106 -14.25 20.51 -7.12
CA ALA A 106 -14.70 20.86 -5.78
C ALA A 106 -15.38 19.66 -5.10
N MET A 107 -15.25 19.57 -3.78
CA MET A 107 -15.96 18.56 -2.97
C MET A 107 -17.19 19.20 -2.31
N PRO A 108 -18.41 18.71 -2.57
CA PRO A 108 -19.62 19.26 -1.97
C PRO A 108 -19.66 19.00 -0.46
N ARG A 109 -20.17 19.98 0.29
CA ARG A 109 -20.40 19.97 1.74
C ARG A 109 -21.78 20.58 2.03
N SER A 110 -22.24 20.41 3.27
CA SER A 110 -23.56 20.90 3.68
C SER A 110 -23.80 22.38 3.41
N GLY A 111 -22.79 23.22 3.72
CA GLY A 111 -22.86 24.67 3.56
C GLY A 111 -22.11 25.23 2.34
N GLY A 112 -21.77 24.42 1.35
CA GLY A 112 -21.01 24.90 0.18
C GLY A 112 -20.16 23.81 -0.48
N ALA A 113 -19.00 24.18 -1.01
CA ALA A 113 -18.05 23.23 -1.56
C ALA A 113 -16.62 23.65 -1.22
N VAL A 114 -15.76 22.65 -0.98
CA VAL A 114 -14.32 22.89 -0.81
C VAL A 114 -13.68 22.91 -2.20
N PRO A 115 -13.03 24.01 -2.62
CA PRO A 115 -12.37 24.11 -3.93
C PRO A 115 -11.04 23.36 -3.92
N LEU A 116 -10.81 22.53 -4.96
CA LEU A 116 -9.72 21.57 -4.98
C LEU A 116 -9.00 21.51 -6.33
N VAL A 117 -7.72 21.18 -6.27
CA VAL A 117 -6.91 20.73 -7.41
C VAL A 117 -6.62 19.25 -7.25
N VAL A 118 -7.09 18.46 -8.20
CA VAL A 118 -6.94 17.00 -8.23
C VAL A 118 -5.70 16.65 -9.06
N THR A 119 -4.72 16.01 -8.43
CA THR A 119 -3.61 15.38 -9.13
C THR A 119 -4.10 14.05 -9.69
N THR A 120 -3.97 13.87 -11.00
CA THR A 120 -4.35 12.65 -11.70
C THR A 120 -3.16 12.07 -12.46
N PHE A 121 -3.06 10.75 -12.49
CA PHE A 121 -2.16 10.03 -13.39
C PHE A 121 -3.01 9.20 -14.33
N GLU A 122 -2.88 9.41 -15.64
CA GLU A 122 -3.58 8.60 -16.64
C GLU A 122 -5.12 8.56 -16.44
N GLY A 123 -5.70 9.65 -15.91
CA GLY A 123 -7.12 9.76 -15.59
C GLY A 123 -7.54 9.19 -14.23
N ARG A 124 -6.59 8.76 -13.39
CA ARG A 124 -6.84 8.25 -12.04
C ARG A 124 -6.47 9.32 -11.01
N PRO A 125 -7.43 9.90 -10.27
CA PRO A 125 -7.15 10.77 -9.13
C PRO A 125 -6.27 10.09 -8.09
N THR A 126 -5.21 10.73 -7.62
CA THR A 126 -4.35 10.14 -6.57
C THR A 126 -4.23 11.02 -5.35
N ARG A 127 -4.27 12.35 -5.52
CA ARG A 127 -4.12 13.31 -4.44
C ARG A 127 -4.99 14.53 -4.66
N LEU A 128 -5.52 15.07 -3.57
CA LEU A 128 -6.27 16.32 -3.55
C LEU A 128 -5.39 17.42 -2.94
N SER A 129 -5.40 18.60 -3.52
CA SER A 129 -4.73 19.80 -3.03
C SER A 129 -5.74 20.93 -2.95
N PRO A 130 -5.52 21.94 -2.09
CA PRO A 130 -6.34 23.15 -2.13
C PRO A 130 -6.19 23.87 -3.46
N ASN A 131 -7.23 24.59 -3.88
CA ASN A 131 -7.16 25.49 -5.01
C ASN A 131 -6.93 26.93 -4.54
N ASN A 132 -5.66 27.35 -4.52
CA ASN A 132 -5.26 28.68 -4.03
C ASN A 132 -5.70 29.84 -4.95
N LEU A 133 -6.25 29.55 -6.13
CA LEU A 133 -6.86 30.55 -7.01
C LEU A 133 -8.31 30.85 -6.64
N HIS A 134 -8.92 30.04 -5.77
CA HIS A 134 -10.30 30.23 -5.34
C HIS A 134 -10.36 31.18 -4.14
N PRO A 135 -11.26 32.19 -4.13
CA PRO A 135 -11.29 33.22 -3.10
C PRO A 135 -11.70 32.70 -1.71
N ASP A 136 -12.53 31.65 -1.65
CA ASP A 136 -13.22 31.27 -0.41
C ASP A 136 -12.37 30.47 0.58
N VAL A 137 -11.38 29.70 0.12
CA VAL A 137 -10.67 28.73 0.98
C VAL A 137 -9.22 28.55 0.56
N ASP A 138 -8.31 28.69 1.52
CA ASP A 138 -6.92 28.25 1.42
C ASP A 138 -6.72 27.04 2.35
N GLY A 139 -6.76 25.82 1.79
CA GLY A 139 -6.53 24.58 2.54
C GLY A 139 -7.50 23.42 2.27
N THR A 140 -7.21 22.26 2.87
CA THR A 140 -8.04 21.04 2.81
C THR A 140 -8.13 20.39 4.18
N ASP A 141 -9.29 19.83 4.52
CA ASP A 141 -9.47 19.07 5.76
C ASP A 141 -9.18 17.56 5.59
N ALA A 142 -9.17 16.83 6.72
CA ALA A 142 -8.92 15.40 6.74
C ALA A 142 -9.97 14.60 5.95
N PHE A 143 -11.25 15.01 6.01
CA PHE A 143 -12.33 14.38 5.25
C PHE A 143 -12.13 14.54 3.75
N THR A 144 -11.73 15.73 3.29
CA THR A 144 -11.43 15.96 1.89
C THR A 144 -10.29 15.09 1.43
N GLN A 145 -9.17 15.06 2.15
CA GLN A 145 -8.03 14.20 1.80
C GLN A 145 -8.39 12.71 1.78
N ALA A 146 -9.23 12.25 2.72
CA ALA A 146 -9.69 10.87 2.79
C ALA A 146 -10.68 10.48 1.67
N SER A 147 -11.40 11.44 1.08
CA SER A 147 -12.43 11.15 0.05
C SER A 147 -11.91 10.41 -1.19
N VAL A 148 -10.61 10.52 -1.48
CA VAL A 148 -9.97 9.73 -2.55
C VAL A 148 -10.07 8.23 -2.27
N LEU A 149 -9.97 7.82 -1.00
CA LEU A 149 -10.09 6.42 -0.60
C LEU A 149 -11.53 5.92 -0.77
N ASP A 150 -12.53 6.76 -0.53
CA ASP A 150 -13.94 6.42 -0.77
C ASP A 150 -14.20 6.16 -2.26
N LEU A 151 -13.56 6.92 -3.16
CA LEU A 151 -13.64 6.68 -4.60
C LEU A 151 -13.06 5.31 -4.99
N TYR A 152 -11.96 4.89 -4.35
CA TYR A 152 -11.29 3.62 -4.61
C TYR A 152 -11.74 2.47 -3.70
N SER A 153 -12.75 2.69 -2.86
CA SER A 153 -13.19 1.69 -1.90
C SER A 153 -13.71 0.43 -2.60
N PRO A 154 -13.25 -0.78 -2.23
CA PRO A 154 -13.70 -2.02 -2.84
C PRO A 154 -15.16 -2.33 -2.53
N SER A 155 -15.69 -1.82 -1.40
CA SER A 155 -17.08 -2.00 -0.97
C SER A 155 -18.07 -1.09 -1.68
N ARG A 156 -17.59 -0.13 -2.49
CA ARG A 156 -18.44 0.77 -3.27
C ARG A 156 -19.36 -0.01 -4.20
N SER A 157 -20.63 0.38 -4.28
CA SER A 157 -21.62 -0.29 -5.13
C SER A 157 -21.19 -0.27 -6.60
N ARG A 158 -21.07 -1.46 -7.20
CA ARG A 158 -20.67 -1.65 -8.61
C ARG A 158 -21.83 -2.01 -9.53
N LYS A 159 -22.97 -2.39 -8.95
CA LYS A 159 -24.13 -2.92 -9.68
C LYS A 159 -25.39 -2.26 -9.16
N VAL A 160 -26.37 -2.07 -10.04
CA VAL A 160 -27.72 -1.68 -9.64
C VAL A 160 -28.35 -2.85 -8.88
N LEU A 161 -29.00 -2.55 -7.76
CA LEU A 161 -29.67 -3.55 -6.93
C LEU A 161 -31.17 -3.26 -6.88
N LYS A 162 -31.98 -4.32 -6.96
CA LYS A 162 -33.43 -4.30 -6.72
C LYS A 162 -33.75 -5.33 -5.65
N SER A 163 -34.28 -4.87 -4.51
CA SER A 163 -34.57 -5.73 -3.34
C SER A 163 -33.37 -6.59 -2.91
N GLY A 164 -32.17 -5.98 -2.89
CA GLY A 164 -30.93 -6.65 -2.50
C GLY A 164 -30.30 -7.56 -3.56
N LYS A 165 -30.95 -7.77 -4.71
CA LYS A 165 -30.43 -8.61 -5.81
C LYS A 165 -29.91 -7.76 -6.95
N ALA A 166 -28.88 -8.24 -7.64
CA ALA A 166 -28.35 -7.55 -8.82
C ALA A 166 -29.42 -7.44 -9.92
N SER A 167 -29.56 -6.23 -10.47
CA SER A 167 -30.53 -5.89 -11.51
C SER A 167 -29.84 -5.10 -12.63
N ARG A 168 -30.47 -5.06 -13.80
CA ARG A 168 -29.94 -4.34 -14.97
C ARG A 168 -30.32 -2.87 -14.90
N ARG A 169 -29.48 -2.00 -15.48
CA ARG A 169 -29.75 -0.55 -15.54
C ARG A 169 -31.07 -0.21 -16.24
N ALA A 170 -31.46 -0.97 -17.28
CA ALA A 170 -32.73 -0.81 -17.96
C ALA A 170 -33.95 -1.02 -17.04
N GLU A 171 -33.87 -1.92 -16.05
CA GLU A 171 -34.96 -2.13 -15.08
C GLU A 171 -35.12 -0.95 -14.12
N LEU A 172 -34.00 -0.31 -13.74
CA LEU A 172 -34.03 0.92 -12.95
C LEU A 172 -34.64 2.07 -13.74
N GLU A 173 -34.24 2.22 -15.01
CA GLU A 173 -34.79 3.26 -15.90
C GLU A 173 -36.29 3.06 -16.12
N ALA A 174 -36.74 1.82 -16.34
CA ALA A 174 -38.15 1.50 -16.45
C ALA A 174 -38.93 1.80 -15.16
N ALA A 175 -38.35 1.52 -13.98
CA ALA A 175 -38.96 1.83 -12.70
C ALA A 175 -39.10 3.35 -12.49
N ILE A 176 -38.07 4.13 -12.83
CA ILE A 176 -38.12 5.59 -12.74
C ILE A 176 -39.13 6.16 -13.75
N ALA A 177 -39.16 5.64 -14.98
CA ALA A 177 -40.10 6.07 -16.01
C ALA A 177 -41.56 5.79 -15.60
N ALA A 178 -41.82 4.63 -14.99
CA ALA A 178 -43.14 4.30 -14.46
C ALA A 178 -43.58 5.25 -13.34
N LEU A 179 -42.67 5.62 -12.43
CA LEU A 179 -42.94 6.64 -11.40
C LEU A 179 -43.20 8.02 -12.01
N ALA A 180 -42.47 8.37 -13.08
CA ALA A 180 -42.59 9.65 -13.75
C ALA A 180 -43.80 9.76 -14.70
N ALA A 181 -44.48 8.65 -14.99
CA ALA A 181 -45.64 8.61 -15.89
C ALA A 181 -46.87 9.30 -15.28
N ASP A 182 -47.00 9.28 -13.95
CA ASP A 182 -48.08 9.95 -13.22
C ASP A 182 -47.54 11.20 -12.50
N SER A 183 -47.88 12.38 -13.02
CA SER A 183 -47.51 13.66 -12.42
C SER A 183 -48.20 13.93 -11.07
N SER A 184 -49.25 13.19 -10.75
CA SER A 184 -49.99 13.28 -9.49
C SER A 184 -49.51 12.28 -8.43
N ALA A 185 -48.52 11.43 -8.77
CA ALA A 185 -47.96 10.45 -7.85
C ALA A 185 -47.36 11.14 -6.60
N LYS A 186 -47.62 10.55 -5.43
CA LYS A 186 -47.06 11.01 -4.15
C LYS A 186 -45.61 10.55 -4.01
N VAL A 187 -44.69 11.32 -4.58
CA VAL A 187 -43.24 11.03 -4.54
C VAL A 187 -42.54 11.91 -3.51
N GLY A 188 -41.68 11.31 -2.69
CA GLY A 188 -40.80 12.03 -1.77
C GLY A 188 -39.36 11.98 -2.24
N PHE A 189 -38.73 13.14 -2.41
CA PHE A 189 -37.30 13.25 -2.66
C PHE A 189 -36.59 13.60 -1.36
N LEU A 190 -35.61 12.78 -0.97
CA LEU A 190 -34.72 13.04 0.15
C LEU A 190 -33.30 13.18 -0.38
N PHE A 191 -32.64 14.28 -0.05
CA PHE A 191 -31.26 14.54 -0.44
C PHE A 191 -30.50 15.27 0.68
N GLY A 192 -29.17 15.18 0.64
CA GLY A 192 -28.33 15.90 1.59
C GLY A 192 -28.44 17.40 1.39
N THR A 193 -28.31 18.18 2.46
CA THR A 193 -28.18 19.63 2.35
C THR A 193 -26.90 19.95 1.55
N ASP A 194 -27.02 20.78 0.52
CA ASP A 194 -25.89 21.29 -0.28
C ASP A 194 -26.31 22.56 -1.02
N ASP A 195 -25.33 23.33 -1.46
CA ASP A 195 -25.51 24.62 -2.13
C ASP A 195 -25.24 24.56 -3.64
N SER A 196 -25.67 23.49 -4.33
CA SER A 196 -25.50 23.37 -5.78
C SER A 196 -26.59 24.13 -6.56
N PRO A 197 -26.23 25.15 -7.39
CA PRO A 197 -27.22 25.89 -8.20
C PRO A 197 -27.96 24.99 -9.19
N THR A 198 -27.26 24.01 -9.77
CA THR A 198 -27.84 23.06 -10.73
C THR A 198 -28.90 22.21 -10.06
N ARG A 199 -28.64 21.74 -8.83
CA ARG A 199 -29.61 20.93 -8.08
C ARG A 199 -30.80 21.75 -7.64
N ASN A 200 -30.59 22.98 -7.17
CA ASN A 200 -31.66 23.90 -6.80
C ASN A 200 -32.59 24.21 -7.98
N ARG A 201 -32.02 24.39 -9.18
CA ARG A 201 -32.82 24.53 -10.41
C ARG A 201 -33.61 23.25 -10.72
N LEU A 202 -32.96 22.08 -10.71
CA LEU A 202 -33.62 20.81 -11.01
C LEU A 202 -34.74 20.47 -10.00
N ALA A 203 -34.56 20.81 -8.72
CA ALA A 203 -35.60 20.64 -7.72
C ALA A 203 -36.83 21.50 -8.02
N LYS A 204 -36.64 22.76 -8.45
CA LYS A 204 -37.74 23.64 -8.88
C LYS A 204 -38.44 23.10 -10.13
N ASP A 205 -37.68 22.64 -11.12
CA ASP A 205 -38.24 22.06 -12.35
C ASP A 205 -39.07 20.80 -12.05
N LEU A 206 -38.58 19.95 -11.13
CA LEU A 206 -39.30 18.77 -10.68
C LEU A 206 -40.54 19.13 -9.86
N ALA A 207 -40.46 20.12 -8.97
CA ALA A 207 -41.61 20.59 -8.19
C ALA A 207 -42.71 21.18 -9.09
N ALA A 208 -42.34 21.86 -10.18
CA ALA A 208 -43.29 22.36 -11.17
C ALA A 208 -43.98 21.23 -11.95
N LYS A 209 -43.26 20.13 -12.22
CA LYS A 209 -43.80 18.98 -12.96
C LYS A 209 -44.64 18.04 -12.09
N PHE A 210 -44.29 17.89 -10.81
CA PHE A 210 -44.95 16.98 -9.86
C PHE A 210 -45.51 17.76 -8.68
N SER A 211 -46.76 18.23 -8.80
CA SER A 211 -47.40 19.09 -7.80
C SER A 211 -47.65 18.39 -6.44
N ALA A 212 -47.75 17.07 -6.44
CA ALA A 212 -47.92 16.26 -5.24
C ALA A 212 -46.58 15.79 -4.62
N ALA A 213 -45.44 16.11 -5.23
CA ALA A 213 -44.14 15.68 -4.73
C ALA A 213 -43.70 16.52 -3.52
N LYS A 214 -42.99 15.87 -2.59
CA LYS A 214 -42.38 16.51 -1.43
C LYS A 214 -40.87 16.44 -1.52
N PHE A 215 -40.20 17.50 -1.13
CA PHE A 215 -38.74 17.62 -1.16
C PHE A 215 -38.25 17.84 0.26
N TYR A 216 -37.35 16.98 0.71
CA TYR A 216 -36.80 16.96 2.05
C TYR A 216 -35.28 17.06 1.98
N GLN A 217 -34.70 17.90 2.85
CA GLN A 217 -33.27 18.01 3.04
C GLN A 217 -32.91 17.44 4.41
N TYR A 218 -31.83 16.67 4.47
CA TYR A 218 -31.34 16.12 5.72
C TYR A 218 -29.83 16.25 5.83
N GLU A 219 -29.39 16.86 6.92
CA GLU A 219 -27.99 16.94 7.33
C GLU A 219 -27.85 16.46 8.76
N ALA A 220 -26.99 15.48 8.99
CA ALA A 220 -26.82 14.86 10.31
C ALA A 220 -26.24 15.83 11.36
N LEU A 221 -25.47 16.83 10.93
CA LEU A 221 -24.80 17.79 11.81
C LEU A 221 -25.66 18.99 12.22
N VAL A 222 -26.69 19.32 11.43
CA VAL A 222 -27.50 20.54 11.64
C VAL A 222 -28.70 20.26 12.55
N GLY A 223 -29.08 19.00 12.75
CA GLY A 223 -29.93 18.60 13.87
C GLY A 223 -31.34 19.20 13.88
N ASP A 224 -31.90 19.53 12.72
CA ASP A 224 -33.34 19.81 12.57
C ASP A 224 -33.79 19.39 11.16
N SER A 225 -34.63 18.37 11.07
CA SER A 225 -35.29 17.99 9.83
C SER A 225 -36.49 18.91 9.60
N SER A 226 -36.27 20.02 8.88
CA SER A 226 -37.35 20.90 8.41
C SER A 226 -37.79 20.51 7.00
#